data_AF-A0AAV2CQ40-F1
#
_entry.id   AF-A0AAV2CQ40-F1
#
_cell.length_a   1.000
_cell.length_b   1.000
_cell.length_c   1.000
_cell.angle_alpha   90.00
_cell.angle_beta   90.00
_cell.angle_gamma   90.00
#
_symmetry.space_group_name_H-M   'P 1'
#
loop_
_entity.id
_entity.type
_entity.pdbx_description
1 polymer ?
#
loop_
_entity_poly.entity_id
_entity_poly.type
_entity_poly.pdbx_seq_one_letter_code
_entity_poly.pdbx_strand_id
1 'polypeptide(L)'
;MVVFQFKQLSLDVLAHQWSHQVKEVEQALLSSTPEPRLSASLPVQVSIATPGIRVTFDAATSNCGFGTVGFVFFDSIGGVIGAGARRYEAISDPYVLEDLGSRDCILDCCRRGLRSISFCGDAKLIIDKCVARDAADNKIGALLQEIFLLLDGMDVVDIQFIGRIRNRAAHCVARHALLLSPQLFARFDFCSWLRSRGI
;
A
#
# COMPACT_ATOMS: atom_id res chain seq x y z
N MET A 1 -37.59 -21.52 -5.27
CA MET A 1 -37.14 -20.27 -4.62
C MET A 1 -36.16 -20.67 -3.52
N VAL A 2 -34.85 -20.58 -3.80
CA VAL A 2 -33.80 -20.99 -2.84
C VAL A 2 -33.31 -19.72 -2.16
N VAL A 3 -33.60 -19.60 -0.87
CA VAL A 3 -33.09 -18.52 -0.01
C VAL A 3 -31.72 -18.95 0.49
N PHE A 4 -30.65 -18.33 -0.01
CA PHE A 4 -29.32 -18.49 0.56
C PHE A 4 -29.18 -17.58 1.78
N GLN A 5 -29.19 -18.18 2.96
CA GLN A 5 -28.88 -17.51 4.22
C GLN A 5 -27.34 -17.37 4.31
N PHE A 6 -26.81 -16.19 4.01
CA PHE A 6 -25.40 -15.90 4.24
C PHE A 6 -25.17 -15.77 5.75
N LYS A 7 -24.36 -16.65 6.34
CA LYS A 7 -23.83 -16.47 7.70
C LYS A 7 -22.94 -15.23 7.70
N GLN A 8 -23.46 -14.14 8.23
CA GLN A 8 -22.68 -12.96 8.56
C GLN A 8 -21.71 -13.33 9.69
N LEU A 9 -20.44 -13.56 9.35
CA LEU A 9 -19.38 -13.70 10.36
C LEU A 9 -19.18 -12.34 11.02
N SER A 10 -19.13 -12.30 12.35
CA SER A 10 -18.92 -11.06 13.08
C SER A 10 -17.53 -10.48 12.76
N LEU A 11 -17.42 -9.15 12.78
CA LEU A 11 -16.16 -8.43 12.54
C LEU A 11 -15.04 -8.93 13.45
N ASP A 12 -15.36 -9.37 14.67
CA ASP A 12 -14.41 -9.92 15.63
C ASP A 12 -13.85 -11.28 15.18
N VAL A 13 -14.64 -12.13 14.52
CA VAL A 13 -14.18 -13.42 14.00
C VAL A 13 -13.25 -13.22 12.80
N LEU A 14 -13.58 -12.26 11.93
CA LEU A 14 -12.72 -11.90 10.80
C LEU A 14 -11.42 -11.23 11.27
N ALA A 15 -11.48 -10.35 12.27
CA ALA A 15 -10.30 -9.74 12.89
C ALA A 15 -9.43 -10.77 13.61
N HIS A 16 -10.03 -11.78 14.25
CA HIS A 16 -9.28 -12.84 14.94
C HIS A 16 -8.64 -13.82 13.97
N GLN A 17 -9.37 -14.26 12.93
CA GLN A 17 -8.83 -15.07 11.83
C GLN A 17 -7.73 -14.32 11.07
N TRP A 18 -7.88 -13.01 10.87
CA TRP A 18 -6.87 -12.14 10.29
C TRP A 18 -5.65 -11.97 11.19
N SER A 19 -5.82 -11.83 12.50
CA SER A 19 -4.70 -11.81 13.44
C SER A 19 -3.92 -13.13 13.42
N HIS A 20 -4.61 -14.25 13.20
CA HIS A 20 -3.98 -15.56 13.07
C HIS A 20 -3.26 -15.71 11.73
N GLN A 21 -3.85 -15.21 10.63
CA GLN A 21 -3.25 -15.26 9.29
C GLN A 21 -2.09 -14.26 9.11
N VAL A 22 -2.16 -13.08 9.72
CA VAL A 22 -1.05 -12.13 9.80
C VAL A 22 0.05 -12.71 10.69
N LYS A 23 -0.31 -13.36 11.80
CA LYS A 23 0.65 -14.14 12.59
C LYS A 23 1.17 -15.36 11.86
N GLU A 24 0.45 -15.96 10.92
CA GLU A 24 0.92 -17.05 10.07
C GLU A 24 1.79 -16.53 8.92
N VAL A 25 1.57 -15.32 8.42
CA VAL A 25 2.48 -14.66 7.47
C VAL A 25 3.75 -14.23 8.21
N GLU A 26 3.62 -13.64 9.39
CA GLU A 26 4.71 -13.31 10.31
C GLU A 26 5.44 -14.59 10.75
N GLN A 27 4.74 -15.67 11.12
CA GLN A 27 5.32 -16.97 11.46
C GLN A 27 5.88 -17.70 10.26
N ALA A 28 5.32 -17.64 9.06
CA ALA A 28 5.91 -18.21 7.86
C ALA A 28 7.17 -17.45 7.44
N LEU A 29 7.21 -16.13 7.71
CA LEU A 29 8.41 -15.31 7.60
C LEU A 29 9.44 -15.64 8.71
N LEU A 30 9.00 -16.07 9.89
CA LEU A 30 9.86 -16.46 11.03
C LEU A 30 10.27 -17.96 11.03
N SER A 31 9.48 -18.87 10.44
CA SER A 31 9.67 -20.33 10.46
C SER A 31 10.35 -20.86 9.20
N SER A 32 10.44 -20.03 8.16
CA SER A 32 11.35 -20.23 7.02
C SER A 32 12.77 -19.72 7.33
N THR A 33 13.01 -19.22 8.54
CA THR A 33 14.32 -18.80 9.03
C THR A 33 14.72 -19.66 10.23
N PRO A 34 15.83 -20.41 10.19
CA PRO A 34 16.36 -21.02 11.39
C PRO A 34 16.82 -19.91 12.36
N GLU A 35 16.68 -20.18 13.66
CA GLU A 35 17.06 -19.29 14.78
C GLU A 35 18.39 -18.53 14.58
N PRO A 36 18.50 -17.32 15.14
CA PRO A 36 19.45 -16.32 14.73
C PRO A 36 20.85 -16.69 15.20
N ARG A 37 21.64 -17.28 14.30
CA ARG A 37 23.08 -16.99 14.30
C ARG A 37 23.24 -15.61 13.67
N LEU A 38 23.99 -14.76 14.35
CA LEU A 38 24.38 -13.38 14.04
C LEU A 38 25.08 -13.17 12.66
N SER A 39 24.73 -13.93 11.64
CA SER A 39 25.37 -13.92 10.32
C SER A 39 24.46 -14.51 9.24
N ALA A 40 23.45 -13.76 8.78
CA ALA A 40 22.88 -13.88 7.43
C ALA A 40 21.88 -12.75 7.17
N SER A 41 22.42 -11.64 6.69
CA SER A 41 21.70 -10.55 6.05
C SER A 41 20.75 -11.05 4.96
N LEU A 42 19.44 -10.90 5.13
CA LEU A 42 18.58 -10.66 3.97
C LEU A 42 19.06 -9.34 3.35
N PRO A 43 19.35 -9.25 2.04
CA PRO A 43 19.69 -7.98 1.42
C PRO A 43 18.40 -7.18 1.24
N VAL A 44 17.77 -6.76 2.34
CA VAL A 44 17.09 -5.47 2.34
C VAL A 44 18.23 -4.47 2.25
N GLN A 45 18.57 -4.07 1.02
CA GLN A 45 19.45 -2.92 0.85
C GLN A 45 18.76 -1.74 1.52
N VAL A 46 19.24 -1.40 2.71
CA VAL A 46 18.91 -0.18 3.45
C VAL A 46 19.37 0.98 2.58
N SER A 47 18.50 1.41 1.69
CA SER A 47 18.75 2.55 0.83
C SER A 47 18.62 3.81 1.68
N ILE A 48 19.77 4.46 1.90
CA ILE A 48 20.03 5.83 2.35
C ILE A 48 18.85 6.44 3.12
N ALA A 49 19.03 6.58 4.44
CA ALA A 49 18.11 7.26 5.34
C ALA A 49 17.55 8.51 4.65
N THR A 50 16.32 8.38 4.16
CA THR A 50 15.60 9.48 3.54
C THR A 50 14.95 10.19 4.72
N PRO A 51 15.22 11.48 4.95
CA PRO A 51 14.58 12.19 6.04
C PRO A 51 13.06 12.18 5.80
N GLY A 52 12.31 11.45 6.63
CA GLY A 52 10.85 11.38 6.55
C GLY A 52 10.29 9.97 6.39
N ILE A 53 8.98 9.90 6.12
CA ILE A 53 8.26 8.65 5.89
C ILE A 53 8.37 8.28 4.43
N ARG A 54 8.84 7.06 4.15
CA ARG A 54 8.75 6.49 2.80
C ARG A 54 7.43 5.76 2.67
N VAL A 55 6.77 5.90 1.53
CA VAL A 55 5.55 5.18 1.22
C VAL A 55 5.67 4.52 -0.16
N THR A 56 5.28 3.26 -0.24
CA THR A 56 5.30 2.48 -1.48
C THR A 56 3.89 2.01 -1.81
N PHE A 57 3.50 1.99 -3.08
CA PHE A 57 2.21 1.48 -3.53
C PHE A 57 2.37 0.46 -4.67
N ASP A 58 1.37 -0.40 -4.85
CA ASP A 58 1.27 -1.36 -5.96
C ASP A 58 -0.19 -1.76 -6.18
N ALA A 59 -0.48 -2.38 -7.32
CA ALA A 59 -1.77 -2.94 -7.65
C ALA A 59 -1.75 -4.45 -7.93
N ALA A 60 -2.92 -5.08 -7.83
CA ALA A 60 -3.12 -6.45 -8.26
C ALA A 60 -4.49 -6.60 -8.92
N THR A 61 -4.59 -7.45 -9.93
CA THR A 61 -5.83 -7.72 -10.65
C THR A 61 -6.35 -9.13 -10.37
N SER A 62 -7.67 -9.26 -10.29
CA SER A 62 -8.37 -10.54 -10.31
C SER A 62 -8.86 -10.89 -11.71
N ASN A 63 -9.01 -12.18 -11.97
CA ASN A 63 -9.68 -12.67 -13.19
C ASN A 63 -11.22 -12.53 -13.13
N CYS A 64 -11.77 -12.08 -12.01
CA CYS A 64 -13.21 -11.93 -11.79
C CYS A 64 -13.70 -10.48 -11.98
N GLY A 65 -12.98 -9.65 -12.75
CA GLY A 65 -13.42 -8.29 -13.08
C GLY A 65 -13.28 -7.27 -11.96
N PHE A 66 -12.37 -7.50 -11.00
CA PHE A 66 -12.03 -6.55 -9.96
C PHE A 66 -10.52 -6.46 -9.79
N GLY A 67 -10.08 -5.42 -9.10
CA GLY A 67 -8.67 -5.18 -8.81
C GLY A 67 -8.51 -4.63 -7.41
N THR A 68 -7.28 -4.61 -6.95
CA THR A 68 -6.91 -4.18 -5.61
C THR A 68 -5.66 -3.33 -5.67
N VAL A 69 -5.53 -2.48 -4.67
CA VAL A 69 -4.36 -1.65 -4.47
C VAL A 69 -3.86 -1.86 -3.05
N GLY A 70 -2.55 -1.72 -2.86
CA GLY A 70 -1.90 -1.86 -1.57
C GLY A 70 -0.80 -0.82 -1.43
N PHE A 71 -0.62 -0.32 -0.22
CA PHE A 71 0.48 0.60 0.11
C PHE A 71 1.04 0.32 1.49
N VAL A 72 2.31 0.68 1.68
CA VAL A 72 3.07 0.43 2.92
C VAL A 72 3.86 1.68 3.28
N PHE A 73 3.83 2.04 4.56
CA PHE A 73 4.58 3.14 5.13
C PHE A 73 5.80 2.60 5.88
N PHE A 74 6.93 3.26 5.67
CA PHE A 74 8.19 2.99 6.32
C PHE A 74 8.70 4.23 7.04
N ASP A 75 9.27 4.04 8.23
CA ASP A 75 10.04 5.09 8.89
C ASP A 75 11.38 5.36 8.18
N SER A 76 12.14 6.31 8.71
CA SER A 76 13.43 6.73 8.16
C SER A 76 14.53 5.66 8.21
N ILE A 77 14.36 4.60 9.02
CA ILE A 77 15.29 3.47 9.12
C ILE A 77 14.83 2.25 8.30
N GLY A 78 13.68 2.36 7.61
CA GLY A 78 13.11 1.29 6.79
C GLY A 78 12.21 0.31 7.55
N GLY A 79 11.82 0.61 8.80
CA GLY A 79 10.85 -0.15 9.56
C GLY A 79 9.42 0.11 9.08
N VAL A 80 8.59 -0.94 8.98
CA VAL A 80 7.18 -0.80 8.58
C VAL A 80 6.37 -0.21 9.72
N ILE A 81 5.72 0.93 9.48
CA ILE A 81 4.93 1.66 10.49
C ILE A 81 3.43 1.68 10.17
N GLY A 82 3.06 1.31 8.95
CA GLY A 82 1.67 1.17 8.54
C GLY A 82 1.51 0.50 7.20
N ALA A 83 0.29 0.07 6.89
CA ALA A 83 -0.09 -0.40 5.57
C ALA A 83 -1.56 -0.11 5.31
N GLY A 84 -1.94 -0.04 4.03
CA GLY A 84 -3.32 0.09 3.63
C GLY A 84 -3.62 -0.72 2.37
N ALA A 85 -4.86 -1.15 2.22
CA ALA A 85 -5.31 -1.83 1.01
C ALA A 85 -6.77 -1.54 0.70
N ARG A 86 -7.10 -1.57 -0.59
CA ARG A 86 -8.47 -1.37 -1.06
C ARG A 86 -8.77 -2.25 -2.26
N ARG A 87 -10.01 -2.68 -2.36
CA ARG A 87 -10.57 -3.38 -3.52
C ARG A 87 -11.47 -2.45 -4.34
N TYR A 88 -11.34 -2.56 -5.65
CA TYR A 88 -12.12 -1.83 -6.65
C TYR A 88 -12.92 -2.82 -7.49
N GLU A 89 -14.23 -2.82 -7.32
CA GLU A 89 -15.15 -3.59 -8.15
C GLU A 89 -15.23 -3.00 -9.56
N ALA A 90 -15.39 -3.86 -10.56
CA ALA A 90 -15.50 -3.50 -11.97
C ALA A 90 -14.30 -2.73 -12.57
N ILE A 91 -13.17 -2.66 -11.86
CA ILE A 91 -11.92 -2.08 -12.35
C ILE A 91 -10.85 -3.16 -12.32
N SER A 92 -10.44 -3.64 -13.49
CA SER A 92 -9.39 -4.65 -13.63
C SER A 92 -8.29 -4.25 -14.61
N ASP A 93 -8.29 -3.01 -15.12
CA ASP A 93 -7.19 -2.49 -15.93
C ASP A 93 -6.01 -2.20 -14.96
N PRO A 94 -4.87 -2.92 -15.08
CA PRO A 94 -3.73 -2.71 -14.20
C PRO A 94 -3.26 -1.25 -14.18
N TYR A 95 -3.29 -0.58 -15.33
CA TYR A 95 -2.81 0.80 -15.44
C TYR A 95 -3.68 1.77 -14.62
N VAL A 96 -5.00 1.57 -14.64
CA VAL A 96 -5.94 2.35 -13.82
C VAL A 96 -5.77 2.01 -12.35
N LEU A 97 -5.53 0.75 -12.00
CA LEU A 97 -5.34 0.34 -10.61
C LEU A 97 -4.04 0.87 -10.01
N GLU A 98 -2.95 0.91 -10.77
CA GLU A 98 -1.71 1.56 -10.32
C GLU A 98 -1.96 3.02 -9.95
N ASP A 99 -2.74 3.74 -10.76
CA ASP A 99 -3.07 5.14 -10.50
C ASP A 99 -4.09 5.34 -9.36
N LEU A 100 -5.00 4.38 -9.16
CA LEU A 100 -5.83 4.34 -7.96
C LEU A 100 -4.99 4.06 -6.70
N GLY A 101 -3.96 3.23 -6.83
CA GLY A 101 -3.03 2.90 -5.75
C GLY A 101 -2.17 4.08 -5.35
N SER A 102 -1.64 4.81 -6.33
CA SER A 102 -0.89 6.05 -6.13
C SER A 102 -1.77 7.10 -5.41
N ARG A 103 -2.99 7.34 -5.89
CA ARG A 103 -3.94 8.27 -5.27
C ARG A 103 -4.31 7.87 -3.85
N ASP A 104 -4.72 6.63 -3.62
CA ASP A 104 -5.16 6.17 -2.29
C ASP A 104 -4.03 6.22 -1.27
N CYS A 105 -2.81 5.90 -1.70
CA CYS A 105 -1.60 6.03 -0.91
C CYS A 105 -1.39 7.47 -0.42
N ILE A 106 -1.37 8.44 -1.35
CA ILE A 106 -1.16 9.86 -1.01
C ILE A 106 -2.33 10.40 -0.18
N LEU A 107 -3.56 10.00 -0.50
CA LEU A 107 -4.73 10.39 0.27
C LEU A 107 -4.66 9.89 1.72
N ASP A 108 -4.13 8.69 1.96
CA ASP A 108 -3.91 8.19 3.33
C ASP A 108 -2.75 8.92 4.02
N CYS A 109 -1.70 9.36 3.30
CA CYS A 109 -0.70 10.29 3.83
C CYS A 109 -1.35 11.58 4.34
N CYS A 110 -2.18 12.24 3.51
CA CYS A 110 -2.88 13.47 3.88
C CYS A 110 -3.76 13.26 5.13
N ARG A 111 -4.52 12.16 5.17
CA ARG A 111 -5.37 11.82 6.34
C ARG A 111 -4.59 11.58 7.63
N ARG A 112 -3.30 11.26 7.53
CA ARG A 112 -2.39 11.05 8.67
C ARG A 112 -1.64 12.30 9.09
N GLY A 113 -1.80 13.42 8.38
CA GLY A 113 -0.95 14.60 8.58
C GLY A 113 0.50 14.40 8.11
N LEU A 114 0.76 13.38 7.27
CA LEU A 114 2.10 13.16 6.73
C LEU A 114 2.35 14.13 5.57
N ARG A 115 2.97 15.27 5.88
CA ARG A 115 3.26 16.35 4.91
C ARG A 115 4.66 16.26 4.27
N SER A 116 5.53 15.38 4.78
CA SER A 116 6.88 15.15 4.27
C SER A 116 7.10 13.67 3.95
N ILE A 117 7.06 13.30 2.68
CA ILE A 117 7.10 11.90 2.25
C ILE A 117 8.08 11.62 1.11
N SER A 118 8.61 10.40 1.06
CA SER A 118 9.21 9.81 -0.14
C SER A 118 8.20 8.85 -0.76
N PHE A 119 7.61 9.26 -1.88
CA PHE A 119 6.55 8.56 -2.60
C PHE A 119 7.15 7.67 -3.69
N CYS A 120 6.97 6.36 -3.56
CA CYS A 120 7.67 5.38 -4.38
C CYS A 120 6.71 4.36 -5.03
N GLY A 121 7.03 3.93 -6.25
CA GLY A 121 6.31 2.84 -6.93
C GLY A 121 7.15 2.22 -8.04
N ASP A 122 6.77 1.02 -8.50
CA ASP A 122 7.40 0.34 -9.64
C ASP A 122 6.61 0.49 -10.95
N ALA A 123 5.49 1.23 -10.92
CA ALA A 123 4.79 1.69 -12.11
C ALA A 123 5.48 2.91 -12.75
N LYS A 124 6.57 2.68 -13.49
CA LYS A 124 7.41 3.76 -14.07
C LYS A 124 6.62 4.84 -14.82
N LEU A 125 5.61 4.44 -15.61
CA LEU A 125 4.74 5.38 -16.33
C LEU A 125 3.99 6.34 -15.40
N ILE A 126 3.45 5.85 -14.29
CA ILE A 126 2.74 6.67 -13.30
C ILE A 126 3.73 7.60 -12.60
N ILE A 127 4.89 7.06 -12.17
CA ILE A 127 5.94 7.86 -11.54
C ILE A 127 6.42 8.99 -12.46
N ASP A 128 6.73 8.68 -13.72
CA ASP A 128 7.22 9.65 -14.69
C ASP A 128 6.16 10.75 -14.94
N LYS A 129 4.86 10.40 -14.99
CA LYS A 129 3.75 11.37 -15.10
C LYS A 129 3.62 12.26 -13.88
N CYS A 130 3.77 11.70 -12.68
CA CYS A 130 3.77 12.48 -11.43
C CYS A 130 4.95 13.46 -11.35
N VAL A 131 6.14 13.03 -11.77
CA VAL A 131 7.33 13.91 -11.82
C VAL A 131 7.14 15.02 -12.86
N ALA A 132 6.65 14.68 -14.06
CA ALA A 132 6.46 15.63 -15.14
C ALA A 132 5.23 16.54 -14.97
N ARG A 133 4.36 16.25 -14.00
CA ARG A 133 3.02 16.86 -13.86
C ARG A 133 2.20 16.77 -15.15
N ASP A 134 2.27 15.62 -15.82
CA ASP A 134 1.58 15.35 -17.08
C ASP A 134 0.27 14.58 -16.85
N ALA A 135 -0.85 15.29 -16.97
CA ALA A 135 -2.20 14.73 -16.90
C ALA A 135 -2.87 14.57 -18.29
N ALA A 136 -2.12 14.65 -19.40
CA ALA A 136 -2.70 14.56 -20.75
C ALA A 136 -3.15 13.13 -21.16
N ASP A 137 -3.25 12.21 -20.20
CA ASP A 137 -3.68 10.83 -20.41
C ASP A 137 -5.21 10.73 -20.44
N ASN A 138 -5.77 10.14 -21.50
CA ASN A 138 -7.22 10.04 -21.67
C ASN A 138 -7.88 8.98 -20.76
N LYS A 139 -7.11 8.03 -20.20
CA LYS A 139 -7.63 7.00 -19.31
C LYS A 139 -7.59 7.43 -17.85
N ILE A 140 -6.49 8.06 -17.44
CA ILE A 140 -6.21 8.36 -16.03
C ILE A 140 -5.99 9.85 -15.75
N GLY A 141 -6.14 10.74 -16.72
CA GLY A 141 -5.86 12.18 -16.56
C GLY A 141 -6.60 12.84 -15.40
N ALA A 142 -7.86 12.46 -15.16
CA ALA A 142 -8.62 12.96 -14.01
C ALA A 142 -8.05 12.49 -12.66
N LEU A 143 -7.62 11.22 -12.57
CA LEU A 143 -6.98 10.67 -11.37
C LEU A 143 -5.60 11.31 -11.14
N LEU A 144 -4.83 11.54 -12.20
CA LEU A 144 -3.56 12.27 -12.13
C LEU A 144 -3.76 13.71 -11.63
N GLN A 145 -4.82 14.40 -12.04
CA GLN A 145 -5.15 15.73 -11.49
C GLN A 145 -5.46 15.67 -9.99
N GLU A 146 -6.22 14.67 -9.53
CA GLU A 146 -6.46 14.45 -8.10
C GLU A 146 -5.15 14.20 -7.34
N ILE A 147 -4.27 13.37 -7.89
CA ILE A 147 -2.94 13.10 -7.32
C ILE A 147 -2.13 14.38 -7.24
N PHE A 148 -2.12 15.21 -8.28
CA PHE A 148 -1.33 16.44 -8.29
C PHE A 148 -1.82 17.42 -7.24
N LEU A 149 -3.15 17.59 -7.09
CA LEU A 149 -3.74 18.41 -6.03
C LEU A 149 -3.36 17.92 -4.63
N LEU A 150 -3.34 16.59 -4.42
CA LEU A 150 -2.92 16.01 -3.15
C LEU A 150 -1.42 16.24 -2.88
N LEU A 151 -0.58 16.06 -3.89
CA LEU A 151 0.86 16.30 -3.82
C LEU A 151 1.19 17.77 -3.55
N ASP A 152 0.44 18.69 -4.13
CA ASP A 152 0.63 20.14 -3.94
C ASP A 152 0.26 20.59 -2.52
N GLY A 153 -0.53 19.78 -1.79
CA GLY A 153 -0.84 20.00 -0.38
C GLY A 153 0.25 19.55 0.61
N MET A 154 1.32 18.91 0.12
CA MET A 154 2.44 18.42 0.94
C MET A 154 3.55 19.47 1.04
N ASP A 155 4.29 19.45 2.15
CA ASP A 155 5.42 20.37 2.37
C ASP A 155 6.66 19.89 1.61
N VAL A 156 6.93 18.59 1.64
CA VAL A 156 8.08 17.96 0.99
C VAL A 156 7.64 16.63 0.38
N VAL A 157 7.82 16.51 -0.93
CA VAL A 157 7.58 15.25 -1.65
C VAL A 157 8.77 14.94 -2.51
N ASP A 158 9.32 13.76 -2.28
CA ASP A 158 10.32 13.14 -3.13
C ASP A 158 9.67 11.97 -3.87
N ILE A 159 9.62 12.01 -5.20
CA ILE A 159 8.93 11.02 -6.02
C ILE A 159 9.97 10.13 -6.70
N GLN A 160 9.91 8.82 -6.48
CA GLN A 160 10.92 7.89 -6.96
C GLN A 160 10.36 6.63 -7.61
N PHE A 161 10.95 6.26 -8.74
CA PHE A 161 10.77 4.94 -9.30
C PHE A 161 11.65 3.94 -8.54
N ILE A 162 11.06 2.86 -8.08
CA ILE A 162 11.78 1.75 -7.45
C ILE A 162 11.57 0.46 -8.25
N GLY A 163 12.57 -0.42 -8.25
CA GLY A 163 12.43 -1.73 -8.88
C GLY A 163 11.51 -2.64 -8.07
N ARG A 164 10.85 -3.58 -8.75
CA ARG A 164 9.87 -4.51 -8.18
C ARG A 164 10.33 -5.26 -6.91
N ILE A 165 11.60 -5.61 -6.80
CA ILE A 165 12.16 -6.25 -5.59
C ILE A 165 11.99 -5.35 -4.36
N ARG A 166 12.23 -4.03 -4.51
CA ARG A 166 12.05 -3.04 -3.44
C ARG A 166 10.58 -2.74 -3.19
N ASN A 167 9.71 -2.91 -4.18
CA ASN A 167 8.26 -2.71 -4.04
C ASN A 167 7.49 -3.95 -3.54
N ARG A 168 8.19 -5.04 -3.19
CA ARG A 168 7.59 -6.33 -2.86
C ARG A 168 6.58 -6.26 -1.71
N ALA A 169 6.78 -5.37 -0.74
CA ALA A 169 5.87 -5.23 0.39
C ALA A 169 4.49 -4.73 -0.06
N ALA A 170 4.43 -3.66 -0.86
CA ALA A 170 3.18 -3.15 -1.42
C ALA A 170 2.51 -4.18 -2.33
N HIS A 171 3.31 -4.91 -3.13
CA HIS A 171 2.81 -6.02 -3.95
C HIS A 171 2.10 -7.10 -3.15
N CYS A 172 2.70 -7.53 -2.03
CA CYS A 172 2.09 -8.52 -1.15
C CYS A 172 0.78 -8.00 -0.55
N VAL A 173 0.73 -6.73 -0.13
CA VAL A 173 -0.47 -6.10 0.42
C VAL A 173 -1.58 -6.02 -0.64
N ALA A 174 -1.27 -5.56 -1.85
CA ALA A 174 -2.21 -5.48 -2.96
C ALA A 174 -2.78 -6.86 -3.32
N ARG A 175 -1.93 -7.88 -3.44
CA ARG A 175 -2.36 -9.26 -3.71
C ARG A 175 -3.21 -9.84 -2.59
N HIS A 176 -2.86 -9.57 -1.35
CA HIS A 176 -3.62 -10.07 -0.22
C HIS A 176 -5.04 -9.50 -0.19
N ALA A 177 -5.20 -8.23 -0.60
CA ALA A 177 -6.50 -7.60 -0.74
C ALA A 177 -7.43 -8.28 -1.76
N LEU A 178 -6.92 -9.13 -2.66
CA LEU A 178 -7.77 -9.92 -3.56
C LEU A 178 -8.66 -10.90 -2.79
N LEU A 179 -8.24 -11.30 -1.59
CA LEU A 179 -8.96 -12.20 -0.69
C LEU A 179 -9.95 -11.44 0.22
N LEU A 180 -9.90 -10.10 0.24
CA LEU A 180 -10.75 -9.28 1.09
C LEU A 180 -12.13 -9.05 0.46
N SER A 181 -13.10 -8.78 1.33
CA SER A 181 -14.43 -8.35 0.91
C SER A 181 -14.38 -6.94 0.30
N PRO A 182 -15.28 -6.60 -0.64
CA PRO A 182 -15.25 -5.33 -1.38
C PRO A 182 -15.39 -4.09 -0.50
N GLN A 183 -16.04 -4.22 0.66
CA GLN A 183 -16.32 -3.11 1.56
C GLN A 183 -15.17 -2.80 2.53
N LEU A 184 -14.09 -3.59 2.53
CA LEU A 184 -13.02 -3.41 3.49
C LEU A 184 -11.91 -2.51 2.93
N PHE A 185 -11.84 -1.28 3.43
CA PHE A 185 -10.58 -0.55 3.44
C PHE A 185 -9.77 -1.05 4.64
N ALA A 186 -8.76 -1.87 4.39
CA ALA A 186 -7.90 -2.37 5.44
C ALA A 186 -6.82 -1.31 5.71
N ARG A 187 -6.73 -0.82 6.94
CA ARG A 187 -5.69 0.11 7.40
C ARG A 187 -5.04 -0.44 8.66
N PHE A 188 -3.72 -0.43 8.66
CA PHE A 188 -2.90 -0.92 9.75
C PHE A 188 -1.96 0.19 10.21
N ASP A 189 -2.03 0.52 11.49
CA ASP A 189 -1.14 1.48 12.14
C ASP A 189 -0.32 0.71 13.17
N PHE A 190 0.92 0.39 12.83
CA PHE A 190 1.81 -0.42 13.68
C PHE A 190 2.51 0.42 14.76
N CYS A 191 2.38 1.74 14.70
CA CYS A 191 2.93 2.66 15.69
C CYS A 191 1.84 3.54 16.32
N SER A 192 1.66 3.43 17.65
CA SER A 192 0.73 4.25 18.42
C SER A 192 1.13 5.73 18.46
N TRP A 193 2.42 6.04 18.40
CA TRP A 193 2.94 7.41 18.41
C TRP A 193 2.61 8.21 17.13
N LEU A 194 2.34 7.52 16.00
CA LEU A 194 1.90 8.17 14.77
C LEU A 194 0.50 8.81 14.93
N ARG A 195 -0.26 8.39 15.95
CA ARG A 195 -1.58 8.95 16.27
C ARG A 195 -1.49 10.15 17.21
N SER A 196 -0.39 10.31 17.95
CA SER A 196 -0.26 11.31 19.02
C SER A 196 0.41 12.61 18.57
N ARG A 197 0.91 12.67 17.34
CA ARG A 197 1.44 13.91 16.74
C ARG A 197 0.57 14.31 15.56
N GLY A 198 -0.41 15.16 15.84
CA GLY A 198 -0.98 16.03 14.81
C GLY A 198 0.10 17.02 14.38
N ILE A 199 0.88 16.64 13.37
CA ILE A 199 1.69 17.55 12.57
C ILE A 199 0.90 17.82 11.30
#